data_AF-A0A2I0QWY7-F1
#
_entry.id   AF-A0A2I0QWY7-F1
#
_cell.length_a   1.000
_cell.length_b   1.000
_cell.length_c   1.000
_cell.angle_alpha   90.00
_cell.angle_beta   90.00
_cell.angle_gamma   90.00
#
_symmetry.space_group_name_H-M   'P 1'
#
loop_
_entity.id
_entity.type
_entity.pdbx_description
1 polymer ?
#
loop_
_entity_poly.entity_id
_entity_poly.type
_entity_poly.pdbx_seq_one_letter_code
_entity_poly.pdbx_strand_id
1 'polypeptide(L)'
;MKATQTPEEIRESFINTRKHNYIQYALYEGIVTHPQIHFLKELYDRINHPNKEVVFEALLHMQASLDIHDEVDLSFEESLTNERLKVNQLKVLVGDYHSSMFYRLLARSNELSVMYHLIDSIKSVNQSKMSILHSSLSDEDAIDALENIHIGLFNSLAEFFQIDSYKSKIKPQMVVQLTYERPRNFWIELLKEQNSVQFQERLNQRKALWQNN
;
A
#
# COMPACT_ATOMS: atom_id res chain seq x y z
N MET A 1 12.49 5.28 16.06
CA MET A 1 12.64 6.21 14.92
C MET A 1 13.04 7.57 15.46
N LYS A 2 14.02 8.26 14.86
CA LYS A 2 14.32 9.66 15.23
C LYS A 2 13.40 10.58 14.41
N ALA A 3 12.80 11.60 15.03
CA ALA A 3 11.85 12.52 14.36
C ALA A 3 12.42 13.17 13.08
N THR A 4 13.75 13.26 12.95
CA THR A 4 14.46 13.91 11.84
C THR A 4 14.72 13.01 10.64
N GLN A 5 14.41 11.70 10.69
CA GLN A 5 14.78 10.82 9.58
C GLN A 5 14.01 11.14 8.30
N THR A 6 14.69 11.15 7.16
CA THR A 6 14.08 11.33 5.84
C THR A 6 13.37 10.04 5.38
N PRO A 7 12.42 10.11 4.43
CA PRO A 7 11.81 8.91 3.86
C PRO A 7 12.82 7.92 3.28
N GLU A 8 13.91 8.40 2.66
CA GLU A 8 15.01 7.57 2.15
C GLU A 8 15.72 6.83 3.30
N GLU A 9 16.11 7.54 4.36
CA GLU A 9 16.80 6.92 5.50
C GLU A 9 15.93 5.86 6.20
N ILE A 10 14.63 6.12 6.33
CA ILE A 10 13.67 5.15 6.89
C ILE A 10 13.59 3.92 5.97
N ARG A 11 13.48 4.14 4.67
CA ARG A 11 13.41 3.08 3.66
C ARG A 11 14.64 2.19 3.68
N GLU A 12 15.82 2.79 3.57
CA GLU A 12 17.09 2.07 3.57
C GLU A 12 17.28 1.30 4.87
N SER A 13 16.99 1.93 6.02
CA SER A 13 17.06 1.26 7.32
C SER A 13 16.10 0.07 7.39
N PHE A 14 14.86 0.24 6.92
CA PHE A 14 13.85 -0.82 6.92
C PHE A 14 14.29 -2.01 6.05
N ILE A 15 14.70 -1.77 4.80
CA ILE A 15 15.11 -2.83 3.87
C ILE A 15 16.39 -3.52 4.38
N ASN A 16 17.43 -2.76 4.75
CA ASN A 16 18.72 -3.33 5.15
C ASN A 16 18.64 -4.17 6.42
N THR A 17 17.72 -3.84 7.34
CA THR A 17 17.58 -4.58 8.61
C THR A 17 16.67 -5.82 8.47
N ARG A 18 15.87 -5.91 7.41
CA ARG A 18 14.82 -6.94 7.29
C ARG A 18 14.97 -7.86 6.08
N LYS A 19 15.78 -7.47 5.10
CA LYS A 19 16.10 -8.28 3.93
C LYS A 19 16.94 -9.49 4.31
N HIS A 20 16.48 -10.68 3.93
CA HIS A 20 17.26 -11.91 4.07
C HIS A 20 18.34 -12.02 2.99
N ASN A 21 19.49 -12.63 3.29
CA ASN A 21 20.64 -12.76 2.36
C ASN A 21 20.30 -13.44 1.03
N TYR A 22 19.30 -14.33 1.03
CA TYR A 22 18.83 -15.03 -0.17
C TYR A 22 17.93 -14.18 -1.09
N ILE A 23 17.45 -13.04 -0.59
CA ILE A 23 16.57 -12.13 -1.35
C ILE A 23 17.43 -11.07 -2.03
N GLN A 24 17.17 -10.81 -3.31
CA GLN A 24 17.87 -9.75 -4.04
C GLN A 24 17.29 -8.38 -3.70
N TYR A 25 18.10 -7.31 -3.76
CA TYR A 25 17.61 -5.96 -3.44
C TYR A 25 16.54 -5.50 -4.44
N ALA A 26 16.63 -5.96 -5.69
CA ALA A 26 15.68 -5.67 -6.76
C ALA A 26 14.23 -6.05 -6.41
N LEU A 27 13.99 -7.04 -5.51
CA LEU A 27 12.63 -7.38 -5.07
C LEU A 27 11.99 -6.26 -4.25
N TYR A 28 12.79 -5.39 -3.64
CA TYR A 28 12.31 -4.23 -2.89
C TYR A 28 12.29 -2.93 -3.72
N GLU A 29 12.67 -2.98 -5.00
CA GLU A 29 12.58 -1.81 -5.88
C GLU A 29 11.11 -1.42 -6.04
N GLY A 30 10.74 -0.15 -5.81
CA GLY A 30 9.33 0.28 -5.92
C GLY A 30 8.40 -0.10 -4.76
N ILE A 31 8.85 -0.92 -3.81
CA ILE A 31 8.08 -1.39 -2.64
C ILE A 31 8.23 -0.45 -1.45
N VAL A 32 7.18 0.12 -0.85
CA VAL A 32 7.29 1.14 0.23
C VAL A 32 8.10 2.35 -0.24
N THR A 33 7.52 3.05 -1.21
CA THR A 33 8.06 4.24 -1.86
C THR A 33 8.22 5.43 -0.89
N HIS A 34 9.04 6.41 -1.26
CA HIS A 34 9.21 7.63 -0.46
C HIS A 34 7.90 8.38 -0.18
N PRO A 35 6.97 8.54 -1.15
CA PRO A 35 5.66 9.10 -0.86
C PRO A 35 4.88 8.30 0.18
N GLN A 36 4.87 6.96 0.11
CA GLN A 36 4.18 6.13 1.13
C GLN A 36 4.77 6.36 2.52
N ILE A 37 6.11 6.37 2.66
CA ILE A 37 6.78 6.64 3.93
C ILE A 37 6.51 8.06 4.41
N HIS A 38 6.52 9.04 3.51
CA HIS A 38 6.19 10.43 3.83
C HIS A 38 4.81 10.52 4.48
N PHE A 39 3.76 9.96 3.86
CA PHE A 39 2.41 10.02 4.41
C PHE A 39 2.26 9.18 5.68
N LEU A 40 2.90 8.00 5.77
CA LEU A 40 2.92 7.24 7.03
C LEU A 40 3.55 8.05 8.16
N LYS A 41 4.65 8.77 7.88
CA LYS A 41 5.32 9.63 8.86
C LYS A 41 4.44 10.82 9.25
N GLU A 42 3.77 11.42 8.27
CA GLU A 42 2.86 12.54 8.52
C GLU A 42 1.69 12.15 9.46
N LEU A 43 1.15 10.94 9.28
CA LEU A 43 0.15 10.37 10.19
C LEU A 43 0.77 10.04 11.55
N TYR A 44 1.93 9.39 11.57
CA TYR A 44 2.65 9.04 12.78
C TYR A 44 2.92 10.23 13.71
N ASP A 45 3.31 11.38 13.14
CA ASP A 45 3.61 12.59 13.91
C ASP A 45 2.36 13.16 14.61
N ARG A 46 1.15 12.79 14.16
CA ARG A 46 -0.13 13.19 14.73
C ARG A 46 -0.75 12.14 15.66
N ILE A 47 -0.20 10.92 15.69
CA ILE A 47 -0.67 9.87 16.59
C ILE A 47 -0.13 10.13 17.99
N ASN A 48 -1.05 10.25 18.95
CA ASN A 48 -0.74 10.28 20.38
C ASN A 48 -0.98 8.90 21.00
N HIS A 49 -0.05 7.97 20.78
CA HIS A 49 -0.13 6.60 21.28
C HIS A 49 1.24 6.14 21.82
N PRO A 50 1.31 5.49 23.00
CA PRO A 50 2.58 5.10 23.63
C PRO A 50 3.41 4.13 22.80
N ASN A 51 2.75 3.31 21.97
CA ASN A 51 3.39 2.32 21.09
C ASN A 51 3.36 2.73 19.61
N LYS A 52 3.27 4.02 19.30
CA LYS A 52 3.15 4.50 17.90
C LYS A 52 4.32 4.08 17.02
N GLU A 53 5.53 3.91 17.57
CA GLU A 53 6.70 3.42 16.85
C GLU A 53 6.51 1.97 16.38
N VAL A 54 5.92 1.13 17.23
CA VAL A 54 5.60 -0.27 16.89
C VAL A 54 4.51 -0.32 15.83
N VAL A 55 3.47 0.51 15.96
CA VAL A 55 2.42 0.63 14.95
C VAL A 55 3.00 1.08 13.61
N PHE A 56 3.89 2.07 13.61
CA PHE A 56 4.56 2.54 12.40
C PHE A 56 5.41 1.46 11.73
N GLU A 57 6.23 0.74 12.50
CA GLU A 57 7.03 -0.37 11.95
C GLU A 57 6.13 -1.48 11.39
N ALA A 58 5.04 -1.81 12.08
CA ALA A 58 4.07 -2.79 11.60
C ALA A 58 3.43 -2.34 10.27
N LEU A 59 3.08 -1.05 10.14
CA LEU A 59 2.52 -0.50 8.90
C LEU A 59 3.52 -0.50 7.74
N LEU A 60 4.81 -0.24 7.99
CA LEU A 60 5.84 -0.39 6.95
C LEU A 60 5.90 -1.84 6.45
N HIS A 61 5.83 -2.81 7.37
CA HIS A 61 5.73 -4.22 7.02
C HIS A 61 4.47 -4.54 6.20
N MET A 62 3.29 -4.07 6.62
CA MET A 62 2.06 -4.31 5.87
C MET A 62 2.08 -3.65 4.49
N GLN A 63 2.56 -2.41 4.38
CA GLN A 63 2.68 -1.73 3.08
C GLN A 63 3.65 -2.47 2.16
N ALA A 64 4.77 -2.99 2.68
CA ALA A 64 5.69 -3.81 1.91
C ALA A 64 5.02 -5.08 1.40
N SER A 65 4.25 -5.77 2.25
CA SER A 65 3.49 -6.95 1.86
C SER A 65 2.50 -6.64 0.75
N LEU A 66 1.69 -5.59 0.91
CA LEU A 66 0.69 -5.17 -0.09
C LEU A 66 1.33 -4.82 -1.44
N ASP A 67 2.43 -4.06 -1.43
CA ASP A 67 3.14 -3.67 -2.65
C ASP A 67 3.78 -4.90 -3.32
N ILE A 68 4.39 -5.81 -2.55
CA ILE A 68 5.06 -7.00 -3.10
C ILE A 68 4.05 -7.96 -3.73
N HIS A 69 2.87 -8.12 -3.13
CA HIS A 69 1.80 -8.94 -3.70
C HIS A 69 1.25 -8.35 -5.01
N ASP A 70 1.26 -7.03 -5.17
CA ASP A 70 0.85 -6.37 -6.42
C ASP A 70 1.85 -6.58 -7.56
N GLU A 71 3.11 -6.88 -7.25
CA GLU A 71 4.12 -7.20 -8.25
C GLU A 71 4.22 -8.68 -8.60
N VAL A 72 3.41 -9.55 -7.97
CA VAL A 72 3.36 -10.96 -8.36
C VAL A 72 2.73 -11.03 -9.75
N ASP A 73 3.48 -11.57 -10.70
CA ASP A 73 2.98 -11.72 -12.07
C ASP A 73 1.72 -12.60 -12.07
N LEU A 74 0.63 -12.07 -12.60
CA LEU A 74 -0.65 -12.77 -12.71
C LEU A 74 -0.74 -13.58 -14.01
N SER A 75 0.26 -13.47 -14.90
CA SER A 75 0.35 -14.32 -16.07
C SER A 75 0.77 -15.73 -15.67
N PHE A 76 -0.19 -16.65 -15.59
CA PHE A 76 0.06 -18.08 -15.44
C PHE A 76 0.36 -18.73 -16.81
N GLU A 77 1.06 -18.04 -17.71
CA GLU A 77 1.41 -18.64 -18.99
C GLU A 77 2.39 -19.81 -18.77
N GLU A 78 2.11 -20.95 -19.41
CA GLU A 78 3.01 -22.12 -19.47
C GLU A 78 4.41 -21.79 -20.03
N SER A 79 4.58 -20.59 -20.59
CA SER A 79 5.81 -20.06 -21.20
C SER A 79 6.78 -19.40 -20.20
N LEU A 80 6.41 -19.24 -18.92
CA LEU A 80 7.29 -18.60 -17.94
C LEU A 80 8.55 -19.43 -17.70
N THR A 81 9.71 -18.80 -17.82
CA THR A 81 10.99 -19.45 -17.52
C THR A 81 11.03 -19.87 -16.03
N ASN A 82 11.76 -20.95 -15.73
CA ASN A 82 11.97 -21.42 -14.35
C ASN A 82 12.49 -20.30 -13.42
N GLU A 83 13.26 -19.36 -13.95
CA GLU A 83 13.76 -18.21 -13.20
C GLU A 83 12.64 -17.23 -12.84
N ARG A 84 11.72 -16.90 -13.77
CA ARG A 84 10.56 -16.04 -13.49
C ARG A 84 9.63 -16.67 -12.46
N LEU A 85 9.34 -17.96 -12.59
CA LEU A 85 8.55 -18.71 -11.62
C LEU A 85 9.17 -18.66 -10.22
N LYS A 86 10.49 -18.84 -10.13
CA LYS A 86 11.22 -18.73 -8.86
C LYS A 86 11.12 -17.32 -8.27
N VAL A 87 11.26 -16.27 -9.08
CA VAL A 87 11.14 -14.88 -8.61
C VAL A 87 9.73 -14.61 -8.08
N ASN A 88 8.68 -15.06 -8.78
CA ASN A 88 7.30 -14.91 -8.30
C ASN A 88 7.06 -15.65 -6.98
N GLN A 89 7.55 -16.88 -6.83
CA GLN A 89 7.44 -17.62 -5.57
C GLN A 89 8.16 -16.89 -4.43
N LEU A 90 9.32 -16.29 -4.69
CA LEU A 90 10.02 -15.48 -3.70
C LEU A 90 9.23 -14.22 -3.34
N LYS A 91 8.58 -13.54 -4.31
CA LYS A 91 7.69 -12.40 -4.03
C LYS A 91 6.56 -12.82 -3.09
N VAL A 92 5.87 -13.92 -3.37
CA VAL A 92 4.80 -14.45 -2.49
C VAL A 92 5.34 -14.68 -1.07
N LEU A 93 6.47 -15.40 -0.94
CA LEU A 93 7.06 -15.70 0.38
C LEU A 93 7.53 -14.45 1.13
N VAL A 94 8.08 -13.45 0.44
CA VAL A 94 8.50 -12.19 1.06
C VAL A 94 7.27 -11.37 1.47
N GLY A 95 6.22 -11.35 0.64
CA GLY A 95 4.92 -10.76 0.98
C GLY A 95 4.34 -11.37 2.26
N ASP A 96 4.32 -12.70 2.37
CA ASP A 96 3.86 -13.45 3.54
C ASP A 96 4.73 -13.19 4.78
N TYR A 97 6.05 -13.11 4.61
CA TYR A 97 6.96 -12.74 5.69
C TYR A 97 6.62 -11.35 6.23
N HIS A 98 6.44 -10.36 5.37
CA HIS A 98 6.14 -9.00 5.79
C HIS A 98 4.75 -8.89 6.45
N SER A 99 3.71 -9.56 5.93
CA SER A 99 2.41 -9.61 6.61
C SER A 99 2.49 -10.30 7.98
N SER A 100 3.25 -11.40 8.10
CA SER A 100 3.46 -12.08 9.39
C SER A 100 4.15 -11.18 10.43
N MET A 101 5.09 -10.33 9.99
CA MET A 101 5.78 -9.38 10.85
C MET A 101 4.84 -8.29 11.36
N PHE A 102 3.90 -7.80 10.54
CA PHE A 102 2.84 -6.90 10.98
C PHE A 102 2.04 -7.52 12.14
N TYR A 103 1.53 -8.75 11.98
CA TYR A 103 0.76 -9.42 13.03
C TYR A 103 1.59 -9.64 14.28
N ARG A 104 2.84 -10.12 14.11
CA ARG A 104 3.75 -10.41 15.22
C ARG A 104 4.08 -9.16 16.02
N LEU A 105 4.36 -8.03 15.38
CA LEU A 105 4.71 -6.78 16.05
C LEU A 105 3.54 -6.27 16.90
N LEU A 106 2.34 -6.16 16.31
CA LEU A 106 1.17 -5.66 17.04
C LEU A 106 0.74 -6.61 18.15
N ALA A 107 0.71 -7.92 17.91
CA ALA A 107 0.33 -8.89 18.93
C ALA A 107 1.31 -8.91 20.11
N ARG A 108 2.63 -8.82 19.85
CA ARG A 108 3.64 -8.83 20.92
C ARG A 108 3.64 -7.57 21.77
N SER A 109 3.21 -6.45 21.21
CA SER A 109 3.09 -5.18 21.93
C SER A 109 1.70 -4.95 22.52
N ASN A 110 0.83 -5.97 22.50
CA ASN A 110 -0.55 -5.90 22.99
C ASN A 110 -1.42 -4.85 22.26
N GLU A 111 -1.09 -4.55 21.00
CA GLU A 111 -1.80 -3.61 20.12
C GLU A 111 -2.94 -4.29 19.36
N LEU A 112 -3.69 -5.15 20.05
CA LEU A 112 -4.71 -5.99 19.41
C LEU A 112 -5.85 -5.15 18.82
N SER A 113 -6.25 -4.05 19.48
CA SER A 113 -7.31 -3.16 18.98
C SER A 113 -6.91 -2.49 17.66
N VAL A 114 -5.67 -1.99 17.58
CA VAL A 114 -5.11 -1.42 16.34
C VAL A 114 -5.09 -2.49 15.26
N MET A 115 -4.58 -3.68 15.59
CA MET A 115 -4.46 -4.79 14.66
C MET A 115 -5.82 -5.20 14.07
N TYR A 116 -6.83 -5.44 14.90
CA TYR A 116 -8.15 -5.84 14.41
C TYR A 116 -8.80 -4.80 13.52
N HIS A 117 -8.67 -3.51 13.87
CA HIS A 117 -9.19 -2.44 13.04
C HIS A 117 -8.51 -2.37 11.67
N LEU A 118 -7.18 -2.52 11.63
CA LEU A 118 -6.42 -2.49 10.38
C LEU A 118 -6.68 -3.73 9.51
N ILE A 119 -6.92 -4.91 10.10
CA ILE A 119 -7.23 -6.16 9.37
C ILE A 119 -8.45 -5.98 8.47
N ASP A 120 -9.50 -5.32 8.96
CA ASP A 120 -10.71 -5.08 8.16
C ASP A 120 -10.42 -4.22 6.93
N SER A 121 -9.57 -3.21 7.07
CA SER A 121 -9.11 -2.39 5.94
C SER A 121 -8.22 -3.17 4.98
N ILE A 122 -7.29 -3.98 5.48
CA ILE A 122 -6.44 -4.86 4.65
C ILE A 122 -7.30 -5.84 3.83
N LYS A 123 -8.34 -6.40 4.46
CA LYS A 123 -9.31 -7.26 3.78
C LYS A 123 -10.05 -6.49 2.69
N SER A 124 -10.52 -5.28 2.98
CA SER A 124 -11.17 -4.40 2.00
C SER A 124 -10.25 -4.07 0.82
N VAL A 125 -8.98 -3.73 1.07
CA VAL A 125 -7.95 -3.50 0.04
C VAL A 125 -7.81 -4.72 -0.87
N ASN A 126 -7.65 -5.91 -0.29
CA ASN A 126 -7.52 -7.14 -1.06
C ASN A 126 -8.82 -7.47 -1.83
N GLN A 127 -9.99 -7.19 -1.27
CA GLN A 127 -11.26 -7.34 -1.99
C GLN A 127 -11.35 -6.38 -3.18
N SER A 128 -10.92 -5.12 -3.06
CA SER A 128 -10.85 -4.17 -4.18
C SER A 128 -9.94 -4.67 -5.30
N LYS A 129 -8.77 -5.24 -4.96
CA LYS A 129 -7.86 -5.88 -5.93
C LYS A 129 -8.57 -7.01 -6.70
N MET A 130 -9.22 -7.91 -5.96
CA MET A 130 -9.95 -9.02 -6.57
C MET A 130 -11.14 -8.57 -7.43
N SER A 131 -11.84 -7.51 -7.01
CA SER A 131 -12.94 -6.93 -7.79
C SER A 131 -12.46 -6.35 -9.12
N ILE A 132 -11.31 -5.66 -9.16
CA ILE A 132 -10.73 -5.17 -10.43
C ILE A 132 -10.32 -6.34 -11.33
N LEU A 133 -9.78 -7.43 -10.77
CA LEU A 133 -9.30 -8.56 -11.55
C LEU A 133 -10.42 -9.45 -12.12
N HIS A 134 -11.52 -9.61 -11.39
CA HIS A 134 -12.47 -10.69 -11.65
C HIS A 134 -13.93 -10.26 -11.77
N SER A 135 -14.26 -9.00 -11.49
CA SER A 135 -15.63 -8.50 -11.53
C SER A 135 -15.81 -7.45 -12.62
N SER A 136 -17.02 -7.35 -13.18
CA SER A 136 -17.42 -6.21 -14.00
C SER A 136 -17.88 -5.08 -13.09
N LEU A 137 -17.02 -4.10 -12.88
CA LEU A 137 -17.31 -2.89 -12.09
C LEU A 137 -17.86 -1.78 -12.99
N SER A 138 -18.68 -0.89 -12.41
CA SER A 138 -18.92 0.40 -13.04
C SER A 138 -17.64 1.24 -13.01
N ASP A 139 -17.51 2.24 -13.89
CA ASP A 139 -16.36 3.15 -13.89
C ASP A 139 -16.13 3.78 -12.50
N GLU A 140 -17.22 4.15 -11.81
CA GLU A 140 -17.16 4.77 -10.48
C GLU A 140 -16.64 3.78 -9.42
N ASP A 141 -17.20 2.57 -9.40
CA ASP A 141 -16.79 1.53 -8.46
C ASP A 141 -15.32 1.09 -8.71
N ALA A 142 -14.88 1.09 -9.96
CA ALA A 142 -13.50 0.79 -10.33
C ALA A 142 -12.52 1.87 -9.82
N ILE A 143 -12.90 3.15 -9.94
CA ILE A 143 -12.11 4.27 -9.42
C ILE A 143 -12.08 4.24 -7.88
N ASP A 144 -13.21 3.93 -7.23
CA ASP A 144 -13.27 3.80 -5.77
C ASP A 144 -12.44 2.61 -5.26
N ALA A 145 -12.50 1.47 -5.96
CA ALA A 145 -11.65 0.32 -5.68
C ALA A 145 -10.16 0.66 -5.86
N LEU A 146 -9.81 1.38 -6.92
CA LEU A 146 -8.45 1.84 -7.18
C LEU A 146 -7.93 2.74 -6.06
N GLU A 147 -8.70 3.75 -5.64
CA GLU A 147 -8.30 4.61 -4.51
C GLU A 147 -8.17 3.78 -3.23
N ASN A 148 -9.10 2.86 -2.95
CA ASN A 148 -9.03 2.00 -1.77
C ASN A 148 -7.76 1.15 -1.73
N ILE A 149 -7.30 0.63 -2.87
CA ILE A 149 -6.05 -0.16 -2.94
C ILE A 149 -4.85 0.63 -2.42
N HIS A 150 -4.74 1.91 -2.80
CA HIS A 150 -3.57 2.73 -2.50
C HIS A 150 -3.64 3.43 -1.15
N ILE A 151 -4.85 3.82 -0.71
CA ILE A 151 -5.03 4.64 0.50
C ILE A 151 -5.87 4.01 1.61
N GLY A 152 -6.46 2.82 1.39
CA GLY A 152 -7.36 2.16 2.35
C GLY A 152 -6.74 1.95 3.73
N LEU A 153 -5.48 1.47 3.76
CA LEU A 153 -4.75 1.26 5.01
C LEU A 153 -4.51 2.59 5.77
N PHE A 154 -4.18 3.66 5.05
CA PHE A 154 -3.96 4.99 5.61
C PHE A 154 -5.26 5.60 6.14
N ASN A 155 -6.38 5.42 5.43
CA ASN A 155 -7.71 5.88 5.90
C ASN A 155 -8.03 5.23 7.25
N SER A 156 -7.86 3.91 7.35
CA SER A 156 -8.16 3.15 8.55
C SER A 156 -7.26 3.54 9.73
N LEU A 157 -5.97 3.78 9.48
CA LEU A 157 -5.08 4.29 10.51
C LEU A 157 -5.54 5.65 11.05
N ALA A 158 -5.85 6.58 10.15
CA ALA A 158 -6.28 7.92 10.52
C ALA A 158 -7.64 7.92 11.23
N GLU A 159 -8.55 7.02 10.85
CA GLU A 159 -9.84 6.81 11.50
C GLU A 159 -9.67 6.27 12.93
N PHE A 160 -8.86 5.21 13.10
CA PHE A 160 -8.61 4.60 14.41
C PHE A 160 -8.06 5.61 15.42
N PHE A 161 -7.09 6.42 14.99
CA PHE A 161 -6.46 7.44 15.85
C PHE A 161 -7.14 8.80 15.81
N GLN A 162 -8.28 8.93 15.12
CA GLN A 162 -9.08 10.15 15.04
C GLN A 162 -8.27 11.39 14.64
N ILE A 163 -7.50 11.28 13.55
CA ILE A 163 -6.65 12.38 13.08
C ILE A 163 -7.53 13.43 12.37
N ASP A 164 -7.94 14.48 13.09
CA ASP A 164 -8.87 15.53 12.62
C ASP A 164 -8.44 16.18 11.29
N SER A 165 -7.14 16.44 11.11
CA SER A 165 -6.63 17.08 9.89
C SER A 165 -6.56 16.15 8.68
N TYR A 166 -6.82 14.86 8.84
CA TYR A 166 -6.59 13.87 7.79
C TYR A 166 -7.44 14.13 6.55
N LYS A 167 -8.76 14.22 6.71
CA LYS A 167 -9.69 14.34 5.57
C LYS A 167 -9.50 15.62 4.78
N SER A 168 -9.19 16.73 5.45
CA SER A 168 -9.13 18.06 4.83
C SER A 168 -7.74 18.51 4.39
N LYS A 169 -6.66 17.91 4.91
CA LYS A 169 -5.28 18.35 4.59
C LYS A 169 -4.42 17.26 3.97
N ILE A 170 -4.48 16.05 4.52
CA ILE A 170 -3.54 14.97 4.16
C ILE A 170 -4.11 14.12 3.03
N LYS A 171 -5.37 13.69 3.17
CA LYS A 171 -6.01 12.75 2.25
C LYS A 171 -6.01 13.24 0.80
N PRO A 172 -6.36 14.49 0.46
CA PRO A 172 -6.38 14.93 -0.94
C PRO A 172 -5.01 14.78 -1.62
N GLN A 173 -3.95 15.26 -0.97
CA GLN A 173 -2.58 15.17 -1.47
C GLN A 173 -2.11 13.71 -1.57
N MET A 174 -2.45 12.89 -0.56
CA MET A 174 -2.09 11.49 -0.52
C MET A 174 -2.78 10.68 -1.62
N VAL A 175 -4.07 10.92 -1.89
CA VAL A 175 -4.78 10.24 -2.99
C VAL A 175 -4.08 10.55 -4.32
N VAL A 176 -3.82 11.84 -4.60
CA VAL A 176 -3.17 12.28 -5.84
C VAL A 176 -1.81 11.60 -6.01
N GLN A 177 -0.94 11.68 -4.99
CA GLN A 177 0.43 11.18 -5.10
C GLN A 177 0.52 9.64 -5.10
N LEU A 178 -0.26 8.96 -4.25
CA LEU A 178 -0.16 7.51 -4.09
C LEU A 178 -0.97 6.73 -5.13
N THR A 179 -2.02 7.34 -5.70
CA THR A 179 -2.89 6.69 -6.68
C THR A 179 -2.58 7.20 -8.09
N TYR A 180 -2.79 8.49 -8.34
CA TYR A 180 -2.85 9.04 -9.69
C TYR A 180 -1.49 9.45 -10.28
N GLU A 181 -0.51 9.75 -9.44
CA GLU A 181 0.84 10.16 -9.84
C GLU A 181 1.90 9.10 -9.53
N ARG A 182 1.47 7.93 -9.04
CA ARG A 182 2.35 6.80 -8.78
C ARG A 182 2.96 6.31 -10.10
N PRO A 183 4.30 6.33 -10.25
CA PRO A 183 4.94 5.82 -11.46
C PRO A 183 4.65 4.33 -11.62
N ARG A 184 4.34 3.89 -12.86
CA ARG A 184 4.07 2.47 -13.18
C ARG A 184 2.98 1.85 -12.30
N ASN A 185 1.86 2.56 -12.12
CA ASN A 185 0.72 2.04 -11.36
C ASN A 185 -0.01 0.93 -12.14
N PHE A 186 0.31 -0.32 -11.81
CA PHE A 186 -0.27 -1.53 -12.42
C PHE A 186 -1.79 -1.47 -12.49
N TRP A 187 -2.47 -1.08 -11.40
CA TRP A 187 -3.92 -1.07 -11.32
C TRP A 187 -4.57 -0.05 -12.27
N ILE A 188 -3.93 1.11 -12.46
CA ILE A 188 -4.42 2.11 -13.44
C ILE A 188 -4.24 1.59 -14.86
N GLU A 189 -3.09 1.01 -15.18
CA GLU A 189 -2.83 0.50 -16.53
C GLU A 189 -3.77 -0.65 -16.87
N LEU A 190 -3.97 -1.59 -15.94
CA LEU A 190 -4.95 -2.67 -16.08
C LEU A 190 -6.37 -2.13 -16.30
N LEU A 191 -6.82 -1.15 -15.51
CA LEU A 191 -8.14 -0.56 -15.68
C LEU A 191 -8.28 0.19 -17.01
N LYS A 192 -7.23 0.89 -17.48
CA LYS A 192 -7.25 1.55 -18.80
C LYS A 192 -7.33 0.57 -19.95
N GLU A 193 -6.71 -0.60 -19.82
CA GLU A 193 -6.79 -1.68 -20.83
C GLU A 193 -8.18 -2.34 -20.86
N GLN A 194 -8.82 -2.49 -19.70
CA GLN A 194 -10.13 -3.12 -19.57
C GLN A 194 -11.31 -2.19 -19.91
N ASN A 195 -11.13 -0.86 -19.82
CA ASN A 195 -12.23 0.10 -19.89
C ASN A 195 -12.14 1.06 -21.09
N SER A 196 -13.24 1.77 -21.32
CA SER A 196 -13.40 2.66 -22.48
C SER A 196 -12.64 3.99 -22.33
N VAL A 197 -12.59 4.80 -23.39
CA VAL A 197 -12.08 6.18 -23.34
C VAL A 197 -12.82 7.04 -22.30
N GLN A 198 -14.12 6.77 -22.08
CA GLN A 198 -14.93 7.48 -21.09
C GLN A 198 -14.44 7.24 -19.66
N PHE A 199 -13.89 6.06 -19.37
CA PHE A 199 -13.27 5.77 -18.08
C PHE A 199 -12.05 6.66 -17.84
N GLN A 200 -11.22 6.88 -18.85
CA GLN A 200 -10.04 7.76 -18.71
C GLN A 200 -10.44 9.22 -18.44
N GLU A 201 -11.51 9.70 -19.09
CA GLU A 201 -12.07 11.03 -18.81
C GLU A 201 -12.55 11.14 -17.36
N ARG A 202 -13.29 10.13 -16.86
CA ARG A 202 -13.75 10.08 -15.47
C ARG A 202 -12.58 10.02 -14.49
N LEU A 203 -11.56 9.21 -14.76
CA LEU A 203 -10.36 9.10 -13.94
C LEU A 203 -9.64 10.46 -13.82
N ASN A 204 -9.51 11.19 -14.94
CA ASN A 204 -8.93 12.53 -14.96
C ASN A 204 -9.79 13.55 -14.20
N GLN A 205 -11.11 13.48 -14.34
CA GLN A 205 -12.05 14.31 -13.57
C GLN A 205 -11.92 14.03 -12.07
N ARG A 206 -11.86 12.75 -11.66
CA ARG A 206 -11.67 12.37 -10.24
C ARG A 206 -10.33 12.87 -9.71
N LYS A 207 -9.24 12.74 -10.47
CA LYS A 207 -7.94 13.32 -10.11
C LYS A 207 -8.03 14.83 -9.88
N ALA A 208 -8.66 15.56 -10.81
CA ALA A 208 -8.81 17.02 -10.71
C ALA A 208 -9.64 17.43 -9.48
N LEU A 209 -10.67 16.66 -9.11
CA LEU A 209 -11.44 16.91 -7.89
C LEU A 209 -10.55 16.83 -6.65
N TRP A 210 -9.67 15.82 -6.55
CA TRP A 210 -8.73 15.71 -5.43
C TRP A 210 -7.67 16.82 -5.41
N GLN A 211 -7.25 17.34 -6.56
CA GLN A 211 -6.29 18.44 -6.64
C GLN A 211 -6.87 19.80 -6.22
N ASN A 212 -8.19 19.96 -6.32
CA ASN A 212 -8.90 21.20 -6.01
C ASN A 212 -9.52 21.22 -4.59
N ASN A 213 -9.44 20.10 -3.86
CA ASN A 213 -9.90 19.96 -2.46
C ASN A 213 -8.75 20.18 -1.49
#